data_AF-A0A972CM63-F1
#
_entry.id   AF-A0A972CM63-F1
#
_cell.length_a   1.000
_cell.length_b   1.000
_cell.length_c   1.000
_cell.angle_alpha   90.00
_cell.angle_beta   90.00
_cell.angle_gamma   90.00
#
_symmetry.space_group_name_H-M   'P 1'
#
loop_
_entity.id
_entity.type
_entity.pdbx_description
1 polymer ?
#
loop_
_entity_poly.entity_id
_entity_poly.type
_entity_poly.pdbx_seq_one_letter_code
_entity_poly.pdbx_strand_id
1 'polypeptide(L)'
;MNKLQKQYFEIKTALGARPTRTEMYLRLGKKFDKYLRWGWLSFLRELGELAPEEERFIGTAAEEFLIELEKTVFDKAYKIPTVLSFVTGNGVRDSVHLTDIGRSMSDFYHESEEHQLDLQDKSNRNWRYWDINEFTALARKNPVKYLAKSRFFHYDKHCQLLQLDRCLNGYLDFG
;
A
#
# COMPACT_ATOMS: atom_id res chain seq x y z
N MET A 1 11.00 22.32 -17.46
CA MET A 1 11.37 21.16 -16.63
C MET A 1 11.92 21.63 -15.28
N ASN A 2 11.26 21.27 -14.18
CA ASN A 2 11.67 21.66 -12.82
C ASN A 2 12.86 20.82 -12.31
N LYS A 3 13.45 21.19 -11.15
CA LYS A 3 14.62 20.51 -10.59
C LYS A 3 14.37 19.01 -10.34
N LEU A 4 13.19 18.64 -9.86
CA LEU A 4 12.87 17.25 -9.57
C LEU A 4 12.71 16.42 -10.85
N GLN A 5 12.05 16.99 -11.88
CA GLN A 5 11.92 16.34 -13.18
C GLN A 5 13.30 16.07 -13.81
N LYS A 6 14.26 16.99 -13.66
CA LYS A 6 15.67 16.74 -14.05
C LYS A 6 16.27 15.55 -13.28
N GLN A 7 16.11 15.53 -11.96
CA GLN A 7 16.60 14.43 -11.13
C GLN A 7 15.96 13.08 -11.49
N TYR A 8 14.68 13.05 -11.86
CA TYR A 8 14.04 11.84 -12.37
C TYR A 8 14.76 11.30 -13.61
N PHE A 9 15.03 12.14 -14.62
CA PHE A 9 15.70 11.70 -15.84
C PHE A 9 17.18 11.33 -15.63
N GLU A 10 17.88 12.00 -14.72
CA GLU A 10 19.22 11.60 -14.27
C GLU A 10 19.19 10.19 -13.64
N ILE A 11 18.21 9.94 -12.76
CA ILE A 11 18.01 8.63 -12.12
C ILE A 11 17.67 7.56 -13.15
N LYS A 12 16.74 7.85 -14.07
CA LYS A 12 16.36 6.98 -15.18
C LYS A 12 17.56 6.60 -16.05
N THR A 13 18.38 7.58 -16.42
CA THR A 13 19.59 7.37 -17.22
C THR A 13 20.57 6.46 -16.49
N ALA A 14 20.79 6.70 -15.19
CA ALA A 14 21.67 5.88 -14.37
C ALA A 14 21.16 4.44 -14.14
N LEU A 15 19.84 4.23 -14.12
CA LEU A 15 19.23 2.90 -14.00
C LEU A 15 19.14 2.15 -15.34
N GLY A 16 19.16 2.88 -16.46
CA GLY A 16 18.84 2.31 -17.78
C GLY A 16 17.37 1.91 -17.94
N ALA A 17 16.51 2.24 -16.97
CA ALA A 17 15.10 1.86 -16.93
C ALA A 17 14.25 2.92 -16.22
N ARG A 18 12.93 2.86 -16.41
CA ARG A 18 11.96 3.73 -15.74
C ARG A 18 12.06 3.55 -14.21
N PRO A 19 12.40 4.60 -13.43
CA PRO A 19 12.50 4.48 -11.98
C PRO A 19 11.14 4.19 -11.34
N THR A 20 11.13 3.34 -10.32
CA THR A 20 9.99 3.16 -9.42
C THR A 20 9.88 4.31 -8.42
N ARG A 21 8.69 4.49 -7.84
CA ARG A 21 8.48 5.44 -6.72
C ARG A 21 9.46 5.17 -5.57
N THR A 22 9.74 3.90 -5.26
CA THR A 22 10.66 3.50 -4.19
C THR A 22 12.10 3.92 -4.49
N GLU A 23 12.60 3.68 -5.70
CA GLU A 23 13.95 4.12 -6.10
C GLU A 23 14.10 5.64 -6.06
N MET A 24 13.06 6.36 -6.49
CA MET A 24 12.99 7.82 -6.37
C MET A 24 13.06 8.27 -4.91
N TYR A 25 12.28 7.64 -4.02
CA TYR A 25 12.29 7.95 -2.60
C TYR A 25 13.66 7.66 -1.95
N LEU A 26 14.28 6.52 -2.25
CA LEU A 26 15.60 6.15 -1.71
C LEU A 26 16.70 7.14 -2.11
N ARG A 27 16.65 7.69 -3.32
CA ARG A 27 17.66 8.64 -3.82
C ARG A 27 17.41 10.09 -3.37
N LEU A 28 16.15 10.50 -3.26
CA LEU A 28 15.78 11.92 -3.05
C LEU A 28 15.25 12.21 -1.64
N GLY A 29 14.93 11.16 -0.89
CA GLY A 29 14.34 11.22 0.45
C GLY A 29 12.99 11.92 0.49
N LYS A 30 12.58 12.34 1.69
CA LYS A 30 11.29 13.01 1.98
C LYS A 30 11.00 14.27 1.16
N LYS A 31 12.01 14.86 0.49
CA LYS A 31 11.79 16.00 -0.42
C LYS A 31 10.95 15.60 -1.62
N PHE A 32 10.99 14.33 -2.02
CA PHE A 32 10.22 13.77 -3.12
C PHE A 32 8.71 13.77 -2.84
N ASP A 33 8.30 13.50 -1.60
CA ASP A 33 6.88 13.42 -1.21
C ASP A 33 6.11 14.73 -1.48
N LYS A 34 6.80 15.88 -1.43
CA LYS A 34 6.19 17.19 -1.73
C LYS A 34 5.66 17.30 -3.17
N TYR A 35 6.23 16.53 -4.07
CA TYR A 35 5.89 16.51 -5.50
C TYR A 35 4.87 15.44 -5.84
N LEU A 36 4.71 14.43 -4.97
CA LEU A 36 3.62 13.46 -5.04
C LEU A 36 2.29 14.01 -4.49
N ARG A 37 2.13 15.34 -4.42
CA ARG A 37 0.88 15.97 -3.95
C ARG A 37 -0.35 15.44 -4.69
N TRP A 38 -0.16 15.19 -5.99
CA TRP A 38 -1.17 14.69 -6.93
C TRP A 38 -1.06 13.18 -7.20
N GLY A 39 -0.17 12.47 -6.50
CA GLY A 39 0.05 11.04 -6.70
C GLY A 39 1.19 10.70 -7.65
N TRP A 40 1.66 9.46 -7.60
CA TRP A 40 2.72 8.95 -8.47
C TRP A 40 2.33 8.92 -9.95
N LEU A 41 1.11 8.47 -10.27
CA LEU A 41 0.64 8.40 -11.66
C LEU A 41 0.54 9.79 -12.30
N SER A 42 0.00 10.77 -11.57
CA SER A 42 -0.01 12.16 -12.04
C SER A 42 1.40 12.74 -12.24
N PHE A 43 2.37 12.38 -11.39
CA PHE A 43 3.76 12.77 -11.60
C PHE A 43 4.36 12.15 -12.88
N LEU A 44 4.10 10.87 -13.15
CA LEU A 44 4.52 10.21 -14.39
C LEU A 44 3.85 10.84 -15.63
N ARG A 45 2.57 11.21 -15.52
CA ARG A 45 1.82 11.89 -16.59
C ARG A 45 2.48 13.20 -17.00
N GLU A 46 2.84 14.03 -16.03
CA GLU A 46 3.51 15.31 -16.26
C GLU A 46 4.86 15.15 -16.99
N LEU A 47 5.49 13.99 -16.83
CA LEU A 47 6.75 13.64 -17.47
C LEU A 47 6.59 12.97 -18.84
N GLY A 48 5.38 12.57 -19.21
CA GLY A 48 5.14 11.73 -20.39
C GLY A 48 5.66 10.30 -20.21
N GLU A 49 5.67 9.79 -18.98
CA GLU A 49 6.30 8.51 -18.59
C GLU A 49 5.28 7.48 -18.07
N LEU A 50 3.98 7.76 -18.22
CA LEU A 50 2.92 6.79 -17.98
C LEU A 50 2.99 5.64 -18.99
N ALA A 51 2.79 4.42 -18.52
CA ALA A 51 2.56 3.28 -19.38
C ALA A 51 1.10 3.33 -19.92
N PRO A 52 0.83 2.76 -21.11
CA PRO A 52 -0.51 2.72 -21.68
C PRO A 52 -1.57 2.13 -20.73
N GLU A 53 -1.20 1.14 -19.93
CA GLU A 53 -2.08 0.49 -18.97
C GLU A 53 -2.38 1.38 -17.75
N GLU A 54 -1.52 2.35 -17.45
CA GLU A 54 -1.67 3.27 -16.31
C GLU A 54 -2.56 4.46 -16.67
N GLU A 55 -2.63 4.85 -17.95
CA GLU A 55 -3.49 5.94 -18.43
C GLU A 55 -4.97 5.71 -18.08
N ARG A 56 -5.42 4.45 -18.07
CA ARG A 56 -6.82 4.09 -17.76
C ARG A 56 -7.22 4.42 -16.31
N PHE A 57 -6.26 4.65 -15.42
CA PHE A 57 -6.53 4.97 -14.01
C PHE A 57 -6.65 6.47 -13.76
N ILE A 58 -6.11 7.31 -14.65
CA ILE A 58 -6.09 8.76 -14.47
C ILE A 58 -7.52 9.34 -14.44
N GLY A 59 -7.79 10.16 -13.42
CA GLY A 59 -9.10 10.78 -13.20
C GLY A 59 -10.19 9.82 -12.72
N THR A 60 -9.82 8.63 -12.24
CA THR A 60 -10.76 7.59 -11.80
C THR A 60 -10.69 7.32 -10.30
N ALA A 61 -11.66 6.55 -9.79
CA ALA A 61 -11.63 6.05 -8.42
C ALA A 61 -10.35 5.24 -8.09
N ALA A 62 -9.74 4.59 -9.09
CA ALA A 62 -8.48 3.86 -8.89
C ALA A 62 -7.30 4.80 -8.63
N GLU A 63 -7.17 5.91 -9.36
CA GLU A 63 -6.13 6.92 -9.05
C GLU A 63 -6.35 7.52 -7.66
N GLU A 64 -7.60 7.84 -7.29
CA GLU A 64 -7.91 8.34 -5.95
C GLU A 64 -7.55 7.35 -4.83
N PHE A 65 -7.79 6.05 -5.06
CA PHE A 65 -7.41 4.99 -4.14
C PHE A 65 -5.89 4.86 -3.98
N LEU A 66 -5.14 4.87 -5.10
CA LEU A 66 -3.68 4.84 -5.06
C LEU A 66 -3.12 6.06 -4.32
N ILE A 67 -3.66 7.25 -4.57
CA ILE A 67 -3.29 8.48 -3.84
C ILE A 67 -3.55 8.34 -2.33
N GLU A 68 -4.65 7.72 -1.93
CA GLU A 68 -4.95 7.48 -0.52
C GLU A 68 -3.93 6.53 0.13
N LEU A 69 -3.58 5.43 -0.56
CA LEU A 69 -2.53 4.52 -0.11
C LEU A 69 -1.16 5.22 -0.01
N GLU A 70 -0.82 6.07 -0.98
CA GLU A 70 0.44 6.82 -1.00
C GLU A 70 0.59 7.81 0.17
N LYS A 71 -0.54 8.42 0.57
CA LYS A 71 -0.61 9.43 1.66
C LYS A 71 -0.85 8.84 3.03
N THR A 72 -1.09 7.53 3.11
CA THR A 72 -1.36 6.85 4.36
C THR A 72 -0.16 6.98 5.30
N VAL A 73 -0.36 7.63 6.45
CA VAL A 73 0.68 7.78 7.47
C VAL A 73 0.89 6.44 8.18
N PHE A 74 2.17 6.08 8.35
CA PHE A 74 2.62 4.92 9.12
C PHE A 74 3.32 5.40 10.39
N ASP A 75 2.70 5.18 11.54
CA ASP A 75 3.44 5.10 12.81
C ASP A 75 4.09 3.71 12.96
N LYS A 76 3.46 2.71 12.34
CA LYS A 76 3.87 1.31 12.23
C LYS A 76 3.42 0.75 10.88
N ALA A 77 4.10 -0.25 10.36
CA ALA A 77 3.85 -0.84 9.05
C ALA A 77 2.60 -1.75 8.96
N TYR A 78 1.72 -1.81 9.98
CA TYR A 78 0.57 -2.73 10.00
C TYR A 78 -0.34 -2.71 8.76
N LYS A 79 -0.48 -1.55 8.09
CA LYS A 79 -1.35 -1.45 6.91
C LYS A 79 -0.73 -2.08 5.66
N ILE A 80 0.60 -2.23 5.59
CA ILE A 80 1.30 -2.85 4.46
C ILE A 80 0.86 -4.30 4.26
N PRO A 81 1.04 -5.23 5.23
CA PRO A 81 0.55 -6.60 5.08
C PRO A 81 -0.97 -6.67 4.93
N THR A 82 -1.71 -5.71 5.49
CA THR A 82 -3.16 -5.66 5.31
C THR A 82 -3.56 -5.38 3.86
N VAL A 83 -2.94 -4.40 3.21
CA VAL A 83 -3.19 -4.10 1.80
C VAL A 83 -2.63 -5.22 0.90
N LEU A 84 -1.46 -5.77 1.22
CA LEU A 84 -0.88 -6.91 0.49
C LEU A 84 -1.78 -8.14 0.49
N SER A 85 -2.58 -8.36 1.54
CA SER A 85 -3.52 -9.48 1.61
C SER A 85 -4.61 -9.46 0.51
N PHE A 86 -4.86 -8.30 -0.12
CA PHE A 86 -5.74 -8.18 -1.27
C PHE A 86 -5.05 -8.57 -2.58
N VAL A 87 -3.73 -8.47 -2.66
CA VAL A 87 -2.97 -8.67 -3.89
C VAL A 87 -2.79 -10.16 -4.18
N THR A 88 -2.98 -10.54 -5.43
CA THR A 88 -2.83 -11.90 -5.94
C THR A 88 -1.97 -11.89 -7.20
N GLY A 89 -1.58 -13.05 -7.71
CA GLY A 89 -0.80 -13.15 -8.95
C GLY A 89 -1.51 -12.60 -10.20
N ASN A 90 -2.85 -12.51 -10.18
CA ASN A 90 -3.66 -12.12 -11.34
C ASN A 90 -4.46 -10.83 -11.14
N GLY A 91 -4.28 -10.12 -10.02
CA GLY A 91 -5.18 -9.03 -9.69
C GLY A 91 -5.24 -8.72 -8.20
N VAL A 92 -6.30 -8.01 -7.83
CA VAL A 92 -6.63 -7.62 -6.47
C VAL A 92 -7.99 -8.23 -6.13
N ARG A 93 -8.10 -8.89 -4.98
CA ARG A 93 -9.40 -9.38 -4.47
C ARG A 93 -10.27 -8.18 -4.10
N ASP A 94 -11.58 -8.31 -4.23
CA ASP A 94 -12.52 -7.31 -3.73
C ASP A 94 -12.68 -7.36 -2.20
N SER A 95 -12.32 -8.49 -1.60
CA SER A 95 -12.51 -8.76 -0.18
C SER A 95 -11.51 -9.79 0.34
N VAL A 96 -11.18 -9.66 1.63
CA VAL A 96 -10.24 -10.55 2.33
C VAL A 96 -10.78 -10.86 3.73
N HIS A 97 -10.72 -12.13 4.11
CA HIS A 97 -11.10 -12.56 5.46
C HIS A 97 -10.05 -12.15 6.48
N LEU A 98 -10.51 -11.78 7.68
CA LEU A 98 -9.66 -11.28 8.76
C LEU A 98 -8.51 -12.23 9.13
N THR A 99 -8.74 -13.54 9.03
CA THR A 99 -7.68 -14.54 9.27
C THR A 99 -6.61 -14.52 8.19
N ASP A 100 -6.94 -14.22 6.94
CA ASP A 100 -5.95 -14.12 5.86
C ASP A 100 -5.10 -12.86 6.03
N ILE A 101 -5.71 -11.77 6.52
CA ILE A 101 -4.98 -10.58 6.95
C ILE A 101 -4.04 -10.94 8.11
N GLY A 102 -4.52 -11.71 9.10
CA GLY A 102 -3.69 -12.22 10.19
C GLY A 102 -2.49 -13.02 9.71
N ARG A 103 -2.66 -13.89 8.70
CA ARG A 103 -1.58 -14.70 8.11
C ARG A 103 -0.57 -13.80 7.43
N SER A 104 -1.03 -12.88 6.59
CA SER A 104 -0.16 -11.91 5.91
C SER A 104 0.63 -11.05 6.91
N MET A 105 0.02 -10.64 8.04
CA MET A 105 0.75 -9.94 9.10
C MET A 105 1.79 -10.84 9.78
N SER A 106 1.44 -12.10 10.08
CA SER A 106 2.38 -13.06 10.65
C SER A 106 3.61 -13.21 9.76
N ASP A 107 3.42 -13.49 8.48
CA ASP A 107 4.51 -13.69 7.53
C ASP A 107 5.38 -12.43 7.43
N PHE A 108 4.75 -11.27 7.23
CA PHE A 108 5.43 -9.97 7.10
C PHE A 108 6.34 -9.61 8.29
N TYR A 109 5.93 -9.95 9.51
CA TYR A 109 6.73 -9.67 10.71
C TYR A 109 7.78 -10.74 11.00
N HIS A 110 7.57 -11.99 10.59
CA HIS A 110 8.59 -13.03 10.74
C HIS A 110 9.71 -12.92 9.70
N GLU A 111 9.44 -12.38 8.52
CA GLU A 111 10.39 -12.33 7.39
C GLU A 111 11.47 -11.24 7.50
N SER A 112 11.27 -10.18 8.29
CA SER A 112 12.17 -9.02 8.29
C SER A 112 12.40 -8.45 9.69
N GLU A 113 13.66 -8.37 10.13
CA GLU A 113 14.05 -7.75 11.40
C GLU A 113 13.63 -6.27 11.47
N GLU A 114 13.63 -5.54 10.35
CA GLU A 114 13.19 -4.15 10.29
C GLU A 114 11.71 -4.03 10.65
N HIS A 115 10.87 -4.92 10.11
CA HIS A 115 9.43 -4.91 10.41
C HIS A 115 9.17 -5.25 11.89
N GLN A 116 9.99 -6.10 12.50
CA GLN A 116 9.85 -6.51 13.91
C GLN A 116 9.99 -5.33 14.89
N LEU A 117 10.54 -4.20 14.47
CA LEU A 117 10.62 -2.97 15.27
C LEU A 117 9.23 -2.39 15.60
N ASP A 118 8.18 -2.74 14.83
CA ASP A 118 6.81 -2.33 15.13
C ASP A 118 6.19 -3.06 16.35
N LEU A 119 6.75 -4.22 16.74
CA LEU A 119 6.17 -5.13 17.74
C LEU A 119 6.99 -5.15 19.04
N GLN A 120 7.27 -3.96 19.58
CA GLN A 120 8.07 -3.75 20.79
C GLN A 120 7.24 -3.26 22.00
N ASP A 121 5.94 -3.10 21.83
CA ASP A 121 5.06 -2.63 22.90
C ASP A 121 4.84 -3.73 23.93
N LYS A 122 4.52 -3.34 25.17
CA LYS A 122 4.18 -4.30 26.24
C LYS A 122 3.08 -5.28 25.84
N SER A 123 2.13 -4.85 25.00
CA SER A 123 0.99 -5.65 24.53
C SER A 123 1.32 -6.63 23.41
N ASN A 124 2.48 -6.50 22.75
CA ASN A 124 2.88 -7.35 21.62
C ASN A 124 4.32 -7.87 21.68
N ARG A 125 5.05 -7.65 22.78
CA ARG A 125 6.43 -8.12 22.97
C ARG A 125 6.63 -9.64 22.80
N ASN A 126 5.60 -10.46 22.98
CA ASN A 126 5.65 -11.91 22.83
C ASN A 126 5.14 -12.39 21.46
N TRP A 127 5.06 -11.50 20.46
CA TRP A 127 4.50 -11.79 19.14
C TRP A 127 5.14 -12.99 18.43
N ARG A 128 6.40 -13.32 18.74
CA ARG A 128 7.10 -14.50 18.20
C ARG A 128 6.48 -15.83 18.60
N TYR A 129 5.61 -15.84 19.61
CA TYR A 129 4.89 -17.01 20.10
C TYR A 129 3.39 -16.94 19.79
N TRP A 130 2.95 -15.91 19.07
CA TRP A 130 1.55 -15.77 18.69
C TRP A 130 1.16 -16.81 17.67
N ASP A 131 -0.06 -17.31 17.79
CA ASP A 131 -0.72 -18.03 16.73
C ASP A 131 -1.49 -17.06 15.83
N ILE A 132 -2.22 -17.62 14.86
CA ILE A 132 -2.97 -16.83 13.90
C ILE A 132 -4.05 -15.95 14.56
N ASN A 133 -4.60 -16.36 15.70
CA ASN A 133 -5.66 -15.65 16.41
C ASN A 133 -5.16 -14.32 16.98
N GLU A 134 -3.95 -14.27 17.54
CA GLU A 134 -3.40 -13.00 18.03
C GLU A 134 -3.09 -12.03 16.90
N PHE A 135 -2.52 -12.51 15.78
CA PHE A 135 -2.32 -11.67 14.59
C PHE A 135 -3.65 -11.19 13.99
N THR A 136 -4.66 -12.05 13.94
CA THR A 136 -6.03 -11.70 13.53
C THR A 136 -6.63 -10.64 14.45
N ALA A 137 -6.40 -10.75 15.76
CA ALA A 137 -6.83 -9.75 16.73
C ALA A 137 -6.08 -8.42 16.57
N LEU A 138 -4.78 -8.46 16.27
CA LEU A 138 -3.96 -7.28 15.96
C LEU A 138 -4.48 -6.58 14.70
N ALA A 139 -4.70 -7.34 13.62
CA ALA A 139 -5.25 -6.87 12.35
C ALA A 139 -6.56 -6.12 12.56
N ARG A 140 -7.49 -6.73 13.31
CA ARG A 140 -8.79 -6.14 13.63
C ARG A 140 -8.69 -4.82 14.39
N LYS A 141 -7.85 -4.80 15.44
CA LYS A 141 -7.74 -3.66 16.36
C LYS A 141 -7.03 -2.46 15.72
N ASN A 142 -6.08 -2.73 14.83
CA ASN A 142 -5.25 -1.72 14.19
C ASN A 142 -5.63 -1.55 12.71
N PRO A 143 -4.95 -2.16 11.73
CA PRO A 143 -5.05 -1.73 10.34
C PRO A 143 -6.49 -1.79 9.81
N VAL A 144 -7.27 -2.82 10.13
CA VAL A 144 -8.67 -2.93 9.69
C VAL A 144 -9.53 -1.79 10.24
N LYS A 145 -9.44 -1.51 11.55
CA LYS A 145 -10.19 -0.43 12.20
C LYS A 145 -9.86 0.94 11.59
N TYR A 146 -8.61 1.19 11.23
CA TYR A 146 -8.18 2.49 10.71
C TYR A 146 -8.38 2.63 9.21
N LEU A 147 -8.19 1.56 8.42
CA LEU A 147 -8.48 1.55 6.99
C LEU A 147 -9.98 1.73 6.76
N ALA A 148 -10.83 1.07 7.54
CA ALA A 148 -12.29 1.20 7.44
C ALA A 148 -12.86 2.59 7.82
N LYS A 149 -11.99 3.58 8.12
CA LYS A 149 -12.38 4.99 8.24
C LYS A 149 -12.26 5.75 6.92
N SER A 150 -11.59 5.18 5.94
CA SER A 150 -11.51 5.75 4.60
C SER A 150 -12.73 5.38 3.78
N ARG A 151 -12.88 6.00 2.60
CA ARG A 151 -14.00 5.69 1.71
C ARG A 151 -13.82 4.37 0.95
N PHE A 152 -12.61 3.83 0.91
CA PHE A 152 -12.27 2.70 0.03
C PHE A 152 -12.28 1.34 0.74
N PHE A 153 -12.37 1.30 2.06
CA PHE A 153 -12.39 0.06 2.83
C PHE A 153 -13.63 -0.03 3.71
N HIS A 154 -14.30 -1.17 3.66
CA HIS A 154 -15.50 -1.48 4.45
C HIS A 154 -15.29 -2.77 5.22
N TYR A 155 -15.50 -2.74 6.54
CA TYR A 155 -15.35 -3.94 7.37
C TYR A 155 -16.70 -4.50 7.80
N ASP A 156 -17.05 -5.68 7.30
CA ASP A 156 -18.20 -6.46 7.76
C ASP A 156 -17.81 -7.28 9.00
N LYS A 157 -18.39 -6.91 10.15
CA LYS A 157 -18.12 -7.58 11.43
C LYS A 157 -18.75 -8.97 11.53
N HIS A 158 -19.85 -9.22 10.83
CA HIS A 158 -20.56 -10.49 10.87
C HIS A 158 -19.80 -11.54 10.08
N CYS A 159 -19.39 -11.18 8.86
CA CYS A 159 -18.64 -12.06 7.98
C CYS A 159 -17.12 -12.02 8.20
N GLN A 160 -16.63 -11.08 9.02
CA GLN A 160 -15.20 -10.82 9.25
C GLN A 160 -14.41 -10.55 7.96
N LEU A 161 -15.03 -9.82 7.02
CA LEU A 161 -14.43 -9.45 5.74
C LEU A 161 -14.05 -7.97 5.75
N LEU A 162 -12.82 -7.66 5.33
CA LEU A 162 -12.47 -6.32 4.88
C LEU A 162 -12.64 -6.28 3.36
N GLN A 163 -13.43 -5.33 2.88
CA GLN A 163 -13.84 -5.22 1.48
C GLN A 163 -13.39 -3.90 0.91
N LEU A 164 -13.02 -3.90 -0.37
CA LEU A 164 -12.83 -2.69 -1.15
C LEU A 164 -14.18 -2.09 -1.54
N ASP A 165 -14.22 -0.76 -1.68
CA ASP A 165 -15.42 -0.09 -2.17
C ASP A 165 -15.74 -0.50 -3.61
N ARG A 166 -17.03 -0.65 -3.92
CA ARG A 166 -17.51 -1.11 -5.23
C ARG A 166 -17.11 -0.20 -6.38
N CYS A 167 -16.78 1.08 -6.12
CA CYS A 167 -16.23 1.97 -7.13
C CYS A 167 -14.92 1.46 -7.73
N LEU A 168 -14.24 0.52 -7.08
CA LEU A 168 -12.99 -0.08 -7.55
C LEU A 168 -13.18 -1.33 -8.41
N ASN A 169 -14.37 -1.95 -8.45
CA ASN A 169 -14.58 -3.26 -9.09
C ASN A 169 -14.10 -3.34 -10.55
N GLY A 170 -14.21 -2.23 -11.31
CA GLY A 170 -13.75 -2.17 -12.70
C GLY A 170 -12.23 -2.14 -12.89
N TYR A 171 -11.45 -2.13 -11.81
CA TYR A 171 -10.00 -1.94 -11.81
C TYR A 171 -9.24 -3.06 -11.07
N LEU A 172 -9.94 -4.07 -10.55
CA LEU A 172 -9.36 -5.11 -9.70
C LEU A 172 -8.74 -6.28 -10.47
N ASP A 173 -9.17 -6.50 -11.71
CA ASP A 173 -8.67 -7.57 -12.57
C ASP A 173 -7.55 -7.06 -13.48
N PHE A 174 -6.47 -7.83 -13.61
CA PHE A 174 -5.34 -7.54 -14.49
C PHE A 174 -5.42 -8.32 -15.81
N GLY A 175 -6.59 -8.90 -16.11
CA GLY A 175 -6.91 -9.52 -17.41
C GLY A 175 -6.56 -8.69 -18.63
#